data_AF-A0AAW0BR03-F1
#
_entry.id   AF-A0AAW0BR03-F1
#
_cell.length_a   1.000
_cell.length_b   1.000
_cell.length_c   1.000
_cell.angle_alpha   90.00
_cell.angle_beta   90.00
_cell.angle_gamma   90.00
#
_symmetry.space_group_name_H-M   'P 1'
#
loop_
_entity.id
_entity.type
_entity.pdbx_description
1 polymer ?
#
loop_
_entity_poly.entity_id
_entity_poly.type
_entity_poly.pdbx_seq_one_letter_code
_entity_poly.pdbx_strand_id
1 'polypeptide(L)'
;MKRAKKYHSIRYHRDDPSSDFKILHNLLPTPEIFHMQAISQNTIGQNHYGPSPTKDPSALSRSADKVNMKVPTDWKDVSNYYHLSRSMTLFWEAQVLDCWVNELGLQNFSDIAPHFQRLQNEGKAPSFDELIEKSENIVRRFMSYTAYDQALDLDANNSSPASLKFTVGAPFIRLVSQDEHDDVAPETEESPAEAQVDDVENVTCESEKRNSKSKRFEEVQGFNGDRVLANSILFKTEYSFWIELAYAVPKGDFGRVWEMMKILMYIFPGGGNTNYRDLLLDLWCLFKYETSKNLKDALWNNILVNLTGELGKWIPADLMQEHYNRWLEDLVDKSGGSFDSAFMRKLISPNVDFFLWLKEAFEVAADLHQRSKLHTSPHLRDEYRMLLVMYAEDKLHTFRSGRSYGHAAINLFARGEERIADALDDLLQKHTRQVELLRKIDTLRKSPSVAENSRELNYTLAPAPSGSTPCEDFTMNLSSPVPTPPSSPPPPSESGSSSSESGSSYAENEPEMAGNTGVNDDDEQPMEKEYHSRLKSGPEFMPSIDNTGRLIDWLDDEELEMLAEDTDEDSEDEQDG
;
A
#
# COMPACT_ATOMS: atom_id res chain seq x y z
N MET A 1 -2.45 15.42 20.67
CA MET A 1 -2.08 16.41 19.64
C MET A 1 -2.52 17.86 19.89
N LYS A 2 -3.78 18.17 20.26
CA LYS A 2 -4.27 19.57 20.38
C LYS A 2 -3.48 20.47 21.37
N ARG A 3 -2.99 19.92 22.49
CA ARG A 3 -2.09 20.63 23.42
C ARG A 3 -0.70 20.84 22.82
N ALA A 4 -0.12 19.85 22.14
CA ALA A 4 1.22 19.91 21.55
C ALA A 4 1.32 20.99 20.45
N LYS A 5 0.35 21.06 19.52
CA LYS A 5 0.32 22.12 18.48
C LYS A 5 0.25 23.54 19.08
N LYS A 6 -0.56 23.73 20.14
CA LYS A 6 -0.64 25.01 20.88
C LYS A 6 0.67 25.39 21.57
N TYR A 7 1.44 24.41 22.06
CA TYR A 7 2.73 24.66 22.71
C TYR A 7 3.88 24.85 21.72
N HIS A 8 3.83 24.20 20.54
CA HIS A 8 4.82 24.38 19.49
C HIS A 8 4.73 25.80 18.93
N SER A 9 3.56 26.26 18.47
CA SER A 9 3.40 27.58 17.84
C SER A 9 3.82 28.80 18.70
N ILE A 10 3.82 28.65 20.03
CA ILE A 10 4.24 29.69 20.99
C ILE A 10 5.78 29.74 21.14
N ARG A 11 6.48 28.64 20.85
CA ARG A 11 7.93 28.48 21.04
C ARG A 11 8.75 28.60 19.74
N TYR A 12 8.11 28.93 18.61
CA TYR A 12 8.85 29.25 17.39
C TYR A 12 9.82 30.40 17.64
N HIS A 13 11.11 30.12 17.57
CA HIS A 13 12.17 31.11 17.69
C HIS A 13 12.92 31.21 16.36
N ARG A 14 12.53 32.20 15.54
CA ARG A 14 13.16 32.45 14.22
C ARG A 14 14.69 32.52 14.29
N ASP A 15 15.23 33.04 15.39
CA ASP A 15 16.67 33.24 15.58
C ASP A 15 17.37 32.09 16.33
N ASP A 16 16.63 31.04 16.74
CA ASP A 16 17.20 29.82 17.35
C ASP A 16 16.64 28.53 16.71
N PRO A 17 17.09 28.20 15.48
CA PRO A 17 16.69 26.98 14.78
C PRO A 17 17.06 25.70 15.54
N SER A 18 18.07 25.76 16.41
CA SER A 18 18.51 24.61 17.23
C SER A 18 17.50 24.28 18.32
N SER A 19 16.91 25.30 18.96
CA SER A 19 15.79 25.11 19.89
C SER A 19 14.57 24.55 19.18
N ASP A 20 14.19 25.14 18.04
CA ASP A 20 13.06 24.69 17.21
C ASP A 20 13.21 23.22 16.79
N PHE A 21 14.41 22.81 16.39
CA PHE A 21 14.73 21.41 16.06
C PHE A 21 14.59 20.50 17.29
N LYS A 22 15.13 20.88 18.46
CA LYS A 22 15.05 20.08 19.68
C LYS A 22 13.63 19.86 20.18
N ILE A 23 12.73 20.83 19.92
CA ILE A 23 11.32 20.71 20.29
C ILE A 23 10.44 20.20 19.15
N LEU A 24 11.03 19.84 18.00
CA LEU A 24 10.33 19.37 16.80
C LEU A 24 9.27 20.36 16.31
N HIS A 25 9.55 21.67 16.43
CA HIS A 25 8.60 22.74 16.12
C HIS A 25 8.10 22.67 14.67
N ASN A 26 9.03 22.45 13.73
CA ASN A 26 8.78 22.49 12.29
C ASN A 26 8.51 21.09 11.70
N LEU A 27 8.03 20.15 12.52
CA LEU A 27 7.76 18.79 12.07
C LEU A 27 6.37 18.70 11.46
N LEU A 28 6.32 18.30 10.19
CA LEU A 28 5.08 18.04 9.47
C LEU A 28 4.86 16.53 9.42
N PRO A 29 3.77 16.00 10.02
CA PRO A 29 3.48 14.59 9.93
C PRO A 29 3.01 14.25 8.51
N THR A 30 3.67 13.29 7.87
CA THR A 30 3.25 12.68 6.60
C THR A 30 2.90 11.22 6.83
N PRO A 31 1.98 10.63 6.04
CA PRO A 31 1.69 9.22 6.14
C PRO A 31 2.88 8.36 5.74
N GLU A 32 3.04 7.28 6.49
CA GLU A 32 3.96 6.19 6.24
C GLU A 32 3.36 5.30 5.14
N ILE A 33 3.88 5.38 3.91
CA ILE A 33 3.27 4.77 2.73
C ILE A 33 3.32 3.25 2.82
N PHE A 34 4.42 2.66 3.30
CA PHE A 34 4.48 1.21 3.48
C PHE A 34 3.46 0.73 4.53
N HIS A 35 3.37 1.41 5.66
CA HIS A 35 2.37 1.07 6.68
C HIS A 35 0.93 1.26 6.18
N MET A 36 0.67 2.32 5.41
CA MET A 36 -0.62 2.53 4.75
C MET A 36 -0.95 1.39 3.77
N GLN A 37 0.01 0.95 2.94
CA GLN A 37 -0.15 -0.21 2.05
C GLN A 37 -0.42 -1.50 2.83
N ALA A 38 0.23 -1.68 3.99
CA ALA A 38 0.01 -2.86 4.82
C ALA A 38 -1.36 -2.84 5.50
N ILE A 39 -1.78 -1.71 6.07
CA ILE A 39 -3.08 -1.59 6.72
C ILE A 39 -4.22 -1.68 5.70
N SER A 40 -4.07 -1.11 4.50
CA SER A 40 -5.08 -1.27 3.44
C SER A 40 -5.23 -2.74 3.03
N GLN A 41 -4.11 -3.45 2.84
CA GLN A 41 -4.14 -4.89 2.59
C GLN A 41 -4.80 -5.68 3.71
N ASN A 42 -4.44 -5.42 4.97
CA ASN A 42 -5.04 -6.09 6.11
C ASN A 42 -6.54 -5.81 6.21
N THR A 43 -6.96 -4.59 5.90
CA THR A 43 -8.38 -4.19 5.88
C THR A 43 -9.15 -4.98 4.83
N ILE A 44 -8.64 -5.06 3.61
CA ILE A 44 -9.23 -5.81 2.50
C ILE A 44 -9.23 -7.31 2.85
N GLY A 45 -8.11 -7.84 3.33
CA GLY A 45 -7.99 -9.24 3.74
C GLY A 45 -9.00 -9.63 4.82
N GLN A 46 -9.13 -8.82 5.87
CA GLN A 46 -10.09 -9.07 6.96
C GLN A 46 -11.54 -9.12 6.44
N ASN A 47 -11.86 -8.31 5.43
CA ASN A 47 -13.19 -8.27 4.83
C ASN A 47 -13.49 -9.50 3.94
N HIS A 48 -12.50 -9.99 3.20
CA HIS A 48 -12.70 -11.00 2.13
C HIS A 48 -12.25 -12.42 2.46
N TYR A 49 -11.43 -12.64 3.50
CA TYR A 49 -11.05 -14.01 3.87
C TYR A 49 -12.24 -14.84 4.33
N GLY A 50 -13.25 -14.22 4.94
CA GLY A 50 -14.46 -14.92 5.38
C GLY A 50 -14.19 -16.01 6.44
N PRO A 51 -15.20 -16.83 6.76
CA PRO A 51 -15.05 -17.90 7.74
C PRO A 51 -14.12 -19.01 7.24
N SER A 52 -13.44 -19.71 8.15
CA SER A 52 -12.65 -20.91 7.88
C SER A 52 -12.99 -22.00 8.90
N PRO A 53 -13.20 -23.27 8.50
CA PRO A 53 -13.25 -23.75 7.12
C PRO A 53 -14.55 -23.31 6.41
N THR A 54 -14.53 -23.19 5.09
CA THR A 54 -15.72 -22.82 4.29
C THR A 54 -15.78 -23.57 2.95
N LYS A 55 -16.99 -23.73 2.41
CA LYS A 55 -17.24 -24.20 1.04
C LYS A 55 -17.50 -23.05 0.07
N ASP A 56 -17.48 -21.81 0.55
CA ASP A 56 -17.70 -20.63 -0.28
C ASP A 56 -16.47 -20.36 -1.18
N PRO A 57 -16.58 -20.45 -2.51
CA PRO A 57 -15.45 -20.21 -3.42
C PRO A 57 -15.05 -18.73 -3.51
N SER A 58 -15.88 -17.79 -3.02
CA SER A 58 -15.57 -16.37 -2.99
C SER A 58 -14.75 -15.95 -1.76
N ALA A 59 -14.75 -16.76 -0.69
CA ALA A 59 -13.97 -16.50 0.51
C ALA A 59 -12.49 -16.79 0.28
N LEU A 60 -11.60 -15.87 0.62
CA LEU A 60 -10.16 -16.09 0.41
C LEU A 60 -9.60 -17.18 1.33
N SER A 61 -10.25 -17.49 2.46
CA SER A 61 -9.90 -18.65 3.29
C SER A 61 -10.01 -19.96 2.51
N ARG A 62 -11.03 -20.12 1.66
CA ARG A 62 -11.20 -21.29 0.79
C ARG A 62 -10.07 -21.40 -0.23
N SER A 63 -9.67 -20.25 -0.80
CA SER A 63 -8.54 -20.20 -1.74
C SER A 63 -7.24 -20.55 -1.02
N ALA A 64 -7.01 -20.00 0.18
CA ALA A 64 -5.85 -20.31 1.00
C ALA A 64 -5.77 -21.79 1.39
N ASP A 65 -6.88 -22.38 1.83
CA ASP A 65 -6.98 -23.81 2.15
C ASP A 65 -6.68 -24.67 0.91
N LYS A 66 -7.17 -24.27 -0.27
CA LYS A 66 -6.96 -25.01 -1.53
C LYS A 66 -5.48 -25.09 -1.89
N VAL A 67 -4.71 -24.02 -1.70
CA VAL A 67 -3.29 -23.95 -2.07
C VAL A 67 -2.33 -24.04 -0.87
N ASN A 68 -2.83 -24.46 0.29
CA ASN A 68 -2.06 -24.60 1.53
C ASN A 68 -1.28 -23.33 1.93
N MET A 69 -1.91 -22.17 1.78
CA MET A 69 -1.37 -20.88 2.22
C MET A 69 -1.91 -20.48 3.59
N LYS A 70 -1.06 -19.85 4.41
CA LYS A 70 -1.41 -19.44 5.78
C LYS A 70 -2.46 -18.32 5.77
N VAL A 71 -3.51 -18.50 6.56
CA VAL A 71 -4.47 -17.43 6.89
C VAL A 71 -3.92 -16.61 8.06
N PRO A 72 -3.91 -15.26 7.99
CA PRO A 72 -3.53 -14.42 9.13
C PRO A 72 -4.43 -14.67 10.34
N THR A 73 -3.82 -14.82 11.52
CA THR A 73 -4.54 -14.95 12.79
C THR A 73 -4.83 -13.61 13.44
N ASP A 74 -4.03 -12.59 13.14
CA ASP A 74 -4.22 -11.22 13.58
C ASP A 74 -4.10 -10.27 12.40
N TRP A 75 -5.18 -9.54 12.12
CA TRP A 75 -5.25 -8.55 11.05
C TRP A 75 -4.59 -7.21 11.41
N LYS A 76 -4.13 -7.05 12.65
CA LYS A 76 -3.31 -5.89 13.06
C LYS A 76 -1.81 -6.14 12.87
N ASP A 77 -1.41 -7.38 12.64
CA ASP A 77 -0.01 -7.75 12.47
C ASP A 77 0.50 -7.38 11.08
N VAL A 78 1.34 -6.35 11.03
CA VAL A 78 1.98 -5.85 9.80
C VAL A 78 3.12 -6.77 9.34
N SER A 79 3.66 -7.64 10.21
CA SER A 79 4.77 -8.53 9.86
C SER A 79 4.40 -9.59 8.81
N ASN A 80 3.10 -9.88 8.64
CA ASN A 80 2.61 -10.81 7.62
C ASN A 80 2.49 -10.18 6.22
N TYR A 81 2.85 -8.90 6.04
CA TYR A 81 2.68 -8.15 4.78
C TYR A 81 3.08 -8.92 3.53
N TYR A 82 4.31 -9.43 3.45
CA TYR A 82 4.80 -10.12 2.25
C TYR A 82 4.08 -11.45 1.99
N HIS A 83 3.73 -12.19 3.04
CA HIS A 83 2.97 -13.44 2.92
C HIS A 83 1.55 -13.17 2.42
N LEU A 84 0.90 -12.15 2.97
CA LEU A 84 -0.45 -11.76 2.62
C LEU A 84 -0.53 -11.16 1.21
N SER A 85 0.45 -10.32 0.84
CA SER A 85 0.64 -9.85 -0.55
C SER A 85 0.74 -11.01 -1.51
N ARG A 86 1.62 -11.97 -1.24
CA ARG A 86 1.81 -13.12 -2.12
C ARG A 86 0.51 -13.90 -2.33
N SER A 87 -0.23 -14.20 -1.26
CA SER A 87 -1.46 -14.99 -1.36
C SER A 87 -2.59 -14.21 -2.02
N MET A 88 -2.84 -12.96 -1.63
CA MET A 88 -3.93 -12.17 -2.19
C MET A 88 -3.68 -11.80 -3.66
N THR A 89 -2.43 -11.51 -4.06
CA THR A 89 -2.07 -11.32 -5.47
C THR A 89 -2.32 -12.58 -6.28
N LEU A 90 -1.89 -13.76 -5.79
CA LEU A 90 -2.19 -15.03 -6.45
C LEU A 90 -3.70 -15.24 -6.64
N PHE A 91 -4.51 -15.01 -5.60
CA PHE A 91 -5.96 -15.20 -5.67
C PHE A 91 -6.61 -14.22 -6.65
N TRP A 92 -6.19 -12.96 -6.61
CA TRP A 92 -6.68 -11.93 -7.52
C TRP A 92 -6.35 -12.26 -8.97
N GLU A 93 -5.09 -12.61 -9.28
CA GLU A 93 -4.66 -12.96 -10.63
C GLU A 93 -5.35 -14.23 -11.15
N ALA A 94 -5.51 -15.25 -10.30
CA ALA A 94 -6.26 -16.46 -10.66
C ALA A 94 -7.73 -16.16 -10.97
N GLN A 95 -8.38 -15.27 -10.21
CA GLN A 95 -9.76 -14.86 -10.52
C GLN A 95 -9.84 -14.03 -11.80
N VAL A 96 -8.89 -13.12 -12.05
CA VAL A 96 -8.81 -12.34 -13.30
C VAL A 96 -8.61 -13.27 -14.51
N LEU A 97 -7.77 -14.30 -14.39
CA LEU A 97 -7.60 -15.31 -15.43
C LEU A 97 -8.90 -16.10 -15.69
N ASP A 98 -9.68 -16.43 -14.65
CA ASP A 98 -10.99 -17.07 -14.82
C ASP A 98 -12.01 -16.13 -15.51
N CYS A 99 -11.95 -14.82 -15.25
CA CYS A 99 -12.73 -13.84 -16.02
C CYS A 99 -12.32 -13.81 -17.50
N TRP A 100 -11.03 -13.94 -17.82
CA TRP A 100 -10.55 -14.04 -19.21
C TRP A 100 -11.05 -15.30 -19.91
N VAL A 101 -11.09 -16.45 -19.22
CA VAL A 101 -11.69 -17.68 -19.76
C VAL A 101 -13.13 -17.41 -20.20
N ASN A 102 -13.90 -16.72 -19.36
CA ASN A 102 -15.29 -16.35 -19.67
C ASN A 102 -15.40 -15.36 -20.84
N GLU A 103 -14.59 -14.30 -20.87
CA GLU A 103 -14.63 -13.28 -21.93
C GLU A 103 -14.19 -13.83 -23.30
N LEU A 104 -13.31 -14.84 -23.31
CA LEU A 104 -12.90 -15.55 -24.53
C LEU A 104 -13.87 -16.69 -24.92
N GLY A 105 -14.90 -16.97 -24.12
CA GLY A 105 -15.86 -18.04 -24.37
C GLY A 105 -15.26 -19.44 -24.29
N LEU A 106 -14.22 -19.62 -23.47
CA LEU A 106 -13.51 -20.88 -23.29
C LEU A 106 -14.17 -21.71 -22.18
N GLN A 107 -13.94 -23.02 -22.20
CA GLN A 107 -14.47 -23.93 -21.17
C GLN A 107 -13.50 -24.06 -19.99
N ASN A 108 -12.18 -24.07 -20.25
CA ASN A 108 -11.15 -24.22 -19.22
C ASN A 108 -9.98 -23.26 -19.45
N PHE A 109 -9.28 -22.91 -18.36
CA PHE A 109 -8.05 -22.11 -18.43
C PHE A 109 -6.95 -22.75 -19.27
N SER A 110 -6.92 -24.08 -19.35
CA SER A 110 -5.96 -24.82 -20.20
C SER A 110 -6.14 -24.55 -21.69
N ASP A 111 -7.30 -24.03 -22.09
CA ASP A 111 -7.63 -23.75 -23.48
C ASP A 111 -7.15 -22.37 -23.95
N ILE A 112 -6.67 -21.51 -23.03
CA ILE A 112 -6.19 -20.15 -23.37
C ILE A 112 -5.02 -20.22 -24.35
N ALA A 113 -3.96 -20.96 -24.03
CA ALA A 113 -2.79 -21.04 -24.91
C ALA A 113 -3.11 -21.69 -26.27
N PRO A 114 -3.82 -22.84 -26.34
CA PRO A 114 -4.29 -23.41 -27.61
C PRO A 114 -5.20 -22.47 -28.42
N HIS A 115 -6.01 -21.64 -27.76
CA HIS A 115 -6.86 -20.65 -28.41
C HIS A 115 -6.02 -19.60 -29.15
N PHE A 116 -5.05 -18.98 -28.48
CA PHE A 116 -4.18 -17.98 -29.10
C PHE A 116 -3.26 -18.58 -30.16
N GLN A 117 -2.75 -19.80 -29.97
CA GLN A 117 -1.95 -20.49 -30.98
C GLN A 117 -2.77 -20.73 -32.27
N ARG A 118 -4.05 -21.10 -32.14
CA ARG A 118 -4.95 -21.27 -33.27
C ARG A 118 -5.21 -19.95 -34.00
N LEU A 119 -5.49 -18.88 -33.25
CA LEU A 119 -5.69 -17.55 -33.82
C LEU A 119 -4.44 -17.07 -34.56
N GLN A 120 -3.25 -17.32 -34.02
CA GLN A 120 -1.99 -17.00 -34.69
C GLN A 120 -1.83 -17.77 -36.00
N ASN A 121 -2.09 -19.08 -36.00
CA ASN A 121 -2.01 -19.91 -37.20
C ASN A 121 -3.04 -19.51 -38.27
N GLU A 122 -4.19 -18.97 -37.87
CA GLU A 122 -5.22 -18.44 -38.78
C GLU A 122 -4.96 -17.01 -39.24
N GLY A 123 -3.90 -16.35 -38.77
CA GLY A 123 -3.63 -14.93 -39.05
C GLY A 123 -4.65 -13.97 -38.42
N LYS A 124 -5.30 -14.40 -37.32
CA LYS A 124 -6.34 -13.67 -36.58
C LYS A 124 -5.96 -13.41 -35.11
N ALA A 125 -4.67 -13.38 -34.80
CA ALA A 125 -4.22 -13.02 -33.46
C ALA A 125 -4.69 -11.60 -33.13
N PRO A 126 -5.34 -11.37 -31.97
CA PRO A 126 -5.80 -10.04 -31.62
C PRO A 126 -4.61 -9.12 -31.38
N SER A 127 -4.78 -7.88 -31.79
CA SER A 127 -3.91 -6.78 -31.45
C SER A 127 -3.95 -6.48 -29.96
N PHE A 128 -2.95 -5.73 -29.49
CA PHE A 128 -2.94 -5.24 -28.13
C PHE A 128 -4.17 -4.37 -27.81
N ASP A 129 -4.60 -3.51 -28.74
CA ASP A 129 -5.76 -2.64 -28.56
C ASP A 129 -7.07 -3.45 -28.41
N GLU A 130 -7.24 -4.53 -29.18
CA GLU A 130 -8.39 -5.45 -29.03
C GLU A 130 -8.38 -6.18 -27.67
N LEU A 131 -7.19 -6.53 -27.16
CA LEU A 131 -7.06 -7.11 -25.82
C LEU A 131 -7.38 -6.07 -24.74
N ILE A 132 -6.99 -4.80 -24.92
CA ILE A 132 -7.36 -3.72 -24.01
C ILE A 132 -8.88 -3.54 -24.00
N GLU A 133 -9.56 -3.49 -25.15
CA GLU A 133 -11.02 -3.37 -25.21
C GLU A 133 -11.71 -4.53 -24.45
N LYS A 134 -11.24 -5.77 -24.64
CA LYS A 134 -11.74 -6.92 -23.88
C LYS A 134 -11.47 -6.80 -22.39
N SER A 135 -10.30 -6.28 -22.00
CA SER A 135 -9.97 -6.06 -20.60
C SER A 135 -10.91 -5.03 -19.96
N GLU A 136 -11.32 -3.99 -20.68
CA GLU A 136 -12.29 -3.04 -20.17
C GLU A 136 -13.67 -3.68 -19.97
N ASN A 137 -14.07 -4.61 -20.83
CA ASN A 137 -15.29 -5.39 -20.62
C ASN A 137 -15.19 -6.24 -19.35
N ILE A 138 -14.04 -6.87 -19.10
CA ILE A 138 -13.79 -7.62 -17.86
C ILE A 138 -13.88 -6.69 -16.65
N VAL A 139 -13.28 -5.50 -16.71
CA VAL A 139 -13.34 -4.55 -15.59
C VAL A 139 -14.78 -4.12 -15.33
N ARG A 140 -15.52 -3.69 -16.36
CA ARG A 140 -16.91 -3.25 -16.21
C ARG A 140 -17.81 -4.38 -15.72
N ARG A 141 -17.60 -5.61 -16.20
CA ARG A 141 -18.44 -6.78 -15.87
C ARG A 141 -18.07 -7.42 -14.53
N PHE A 142 -16.80 -7.47 -14.13
CA PHE A 142 -16.35 -8.27 -12.99
C PHE A 142 -15.52 -7.52 -11.94
N MET A 143 -15.23 -6.23 -12.13
CA MET A 143 -14.34 -5.45 -11.25
C MET A 143 -14.84 -4.00 -11.10
N SER A 144 -16.14 -3.83 -10.87
CA SER A 144 -16.75 -2.54 -10.61
C SER A 144 -17.82 -2.63 -9.52
N TYR A 145 -18.08 -1.53 -8.81
CA TYR A 145 -19.16 -1.47 -7.83
C TYR A 145 -20.54 -1.65 -8.49
N THR A 146 -20.72 -1.15 -9.72
CA THR A 146 -21.95 -1.40 -10.50
C THR A 146 -22.15 -2.89 -10.80
N ALA A 147 -21.07 -3.62 -11.12
CA ALA A 147 -21.13 -5.06 -11.31
C ALA A 147 -21.43 -5.82 -10.00
N TYR A 148 -20.91 -5.32 -8.88
CA TYR A 148 -21.26 -5.84 -7.55
C TYR A 148 -22.77 -5.70 -7.30
N ASP A 149 -23.34 -4.52 -7.51
CA ASP A 149 -24.78 -4.30 -7.34
C ASP A 149 -25.62 -5.14 -8.31
N GLN A 150 -25.19 -5.23 -9.58
CA GLN A 150 -25.81 -6.08 -10.59
C GLN A 150 -25.80 -7.57 -10.19
N ALA A 151 -24.75 -8.04 -9.51
CA ALA A 151 -24.68 -9.43 -9.05
C ALA A 151 -25.64 -9.72 -7.90
N LEU A 152 -26.10 -8.71 -7.16
CA LEU A 152 -27.04 -8.87 -6.05
C LEU A 152 -28.51 -8.92 -6.46
N ASP A 153 -28.84 -8.65 -7.73
CA ASP A 153 -30.21 -8.65 -8.24
C ASP A 153 -30.29 -9.28 -9.65
N LEU A 154 -31.11 -10.31 -9.76
CA LEU A 154 -31.36 -10.99 -11.04
C LEU A 154 -32.00 -10.06 -12.08
N ASP A 155 -32.89 -9.16 -11.66
CA ASP A 155 -33.58 -8.26 -12.58
C ASP A 155 -32.64 -7.18 -13.11
N ALA A 156 -31.73 -6.69 -12.26
CA ALA A 156 -30.62 -5.84 -12.67
C ALA A 156 -29.75 -6.53 -13.73
N ASN A 157 -29.28 -7.76 -13.47
CA ASN A 157 -28.50 -8.52 -14.46
C ASN A 157 -29.28 -8.80 -15.75
N ASN A 158 -30.60 -9.03 -15.66
CA ASN A 158 -31.42 -9.27 -16.84
C ASN A 158 -31.55 -8.04 -17.73
N SER A 159 -31.58 -6.86 -17.12
CA SER A 159 -31.76 -5.56 -17.76
C SER A 159 -30.44 -4.94 -18.26
N SER A 160 -29.29 -5.46 -17.83
CA SER A 160 -27.98 -4.99 -18.27
C SER A 160 -27.72 -5.23 -19.76
N PRO A 161 -26.94 -4.35 -20.43
CA PRO A 161 -26.50 -4.55 -21.81
C PRO A 161 -25.82 -5.91 -22.01
N ALA A 162 -25.92 -6.48 -23.21
CA ALA A 162 -25.35 -7.80 -23.51
C ALA A 162 -23.84 -7.90 -23.20
N SER A 163 -23.09 -6.80 -23.38
CA SER A 163 -21.66 -6.72 -23.05
C SER A 163 -21.36 -6.67 -21.55
N LEU A 164 -22.33 -6.36 -20.69
CA LEU A 164 -22.18 -6.28 -19.24
C LEU A 164 -22.95 -7.38 -18.49
N LYS A 165 -23.80 -8.13 -19.21
CA LYS A 165 -24.61 -9.20 -18.64
C LYS A 165 -23.74 -10.40 -18.25
N PHE A 166 -23.97 -10.93 -17.06
CA PHE A 166 -23.34 -12.18 -16.64
C PHE A 166 -23.96 -13.37 -17.37
N THR A 167 -23.12 -14.35 -17.69
CA THR A 167 -23.60 -15.67 -18.09
C THR A 167 -24.39 -16.27 -16.93
N VAL A 168 -25.64 -16.66 -17.19
CA VAL A 168 -26.54 -17.23 -16.18
C VAL A 168 -26.40 -18.75 -16.19
N GLY A 169 -25.96 -19.29 -15.06
CA GLY A 169 -25.86 -20.72 -14.81
C GLY A 169 -27.13 -21.28 -14.16
N ALA A 170 -27.12 -22.60 -13.90
CA ALA A 170 -28.20 -23.25 -13.18
C ALA A 170 -28.39 -22.60 -11.78
N PRO A 171 -29.64 -22.39 -11.33
CA PRO A 171 -29.94 -21.83 -10.02
C PRO A 171 -29.18 -22.55 -8.90
N PHE A 172 -28.87 -21.83 -7.82
CA PHE A 172 -28.24 -22.44 -6.67
C PHE A 172 -29.26 -23.24 -5.87
N ILE A 173 -29.05 -24.55 -5.81
CA ILE A 173 -29.81 -25.43 -4.94
C ILE A 173 -28.95 -25.66 -3.71
N ARG A 174 -29.34 -25.05 -2.59
CA ARG A 174 -28.72 -25.34 -1.30
C ARG A 174 -29.10 -26.78 -0.95
N LEU A 175 -28.19 -27.71 -1.16
CA LEU A 175 -28.33 -29.05 -0.62
C LEU A 175 -28.41 -28.89 0.89
N VAL A 176 -29.57 -29.20 1.46
CA VAL A 176 -29.74 -29.37 2.90
C VAL A 176 -29.00 -30.67 3.24
N SER A 177 -27.67 -30.62 3.33
CA SER A 177 -26.89 -31.70 3.93
C SER A 177 -27.07 -31.63 5.44
N GLN A 178 -27.18 -32.82 6.05
CA GLN A 178 -27.44 -33.11 7.46
C GLN A 178 -26.30 -32.67 8.41
N ASP A 179 -25.86 -31.41 8.31
CA ASP A 179 -24.76 -30.86 9.13
C ASP A 179 -25.27 -30.29 10.48
N GLU A 180 -26.51 -30.60 10.88
CA GLU A 180 -27.05 -30.23 12.20
C GLU A 180 -26.62 -31.17 13.34
N HIS A 181 -25.80 -32.21 13.08
CA HIS A 181 -25.57 -33.27 14.08
C HIS A 181 -24.15 -33.56 14.58
N ASP A 182 -23.10 -32.86 14.14
CA ASP A 182 -21.72 -33.15 14.57
C ASP A 182 -21.15 -32.25 15.69
N ASP A 183 -21.98 -31.44 16.36
CA ASP A 183 -21.55 -30.51 17.43
C ASP A 183 -21.78 -31.07 18.85
N VAL A 184 -21.35 -32.32 19.14
CA VAL A 184 -21.23 -32.80 20.54
C VAL A 184 -19.88 -33.50 20.75
N ALA A 185 -18.91 -32.75 21.26
CA ALA A 185 -17.74 -33.30 21.96
C ALA A 185 -17.96 -33.17 23.48
N PRO A 186 -17.50 -34.13 24.29
CA PRO A 186 -17.99 -34.33 25.65
C PRO A 186 -17.41 -33.32 26.64
N GLU A 187 -18.26 -32.84 27.54
CA GLU A 187 -17.90 -32.03 28.69
C GLU A 187 -17.03 -32.82 29.68
N THR A 188 -15.90 -32.25 30.07
CA THR A 188 -15.15 -32.67 31.27
C THR A 188 -15.22 -31.57 32.31
N GLU A 189 -15.66 -31.97 33.50
CA GLU A 189 -16.03 -31.15 34.66
C GLU A 189 -14.86 -30.38 35.31
N GLU A 190 -15.21 -29.15 35.71
CA GLU A 190 -14.75 -28.19 36.72
C GLU A 190 -13.45 -28.37 37.54
N SER A 191 -12.78 -27.22 37.77
CA SER A 191 -12.52 -26.71 39.14
C SER A 191 -12.13 -25.21 39.12
N PRO A 192 -12.60 -24.38 40.08
CA PRO A 192 -12.35 -22.94 40.12
C PRO A 192 -11.20 -22.56 41.07
N ALA A 193 -10.42 -21.53 40.72
CA ALA A 193 -9.54 -20.85 41.66
C ALA A 193 -9.68 -19.33 41.51
N GLU A 194 -9.97 -18.70 42.64
CA GLU A 194 -10.25 -17.29 42.89
C GLU A 194 -9.04 -16.38 42.59
N ALA A 195 -9.29 -15.19 42.06
CA ALA A 195 -8.36 -14.07 42.17
C ALA A 195 -9.12 -12.74 42.31
N GLN A 196 -8.60 -11.95 43.24
CA GLN A 196 -9.18 -10.77 43.85
C GLN A 196 -9.12 -9.52 42.96
N VAL A 197 -10.00 -8.59 43.34
CA VAL A 197 -10.23 -7.25 42.81
C VAL A 197 -9.08 -6.31 43.16
N ASP A 198 -8.67 -5.44 42.24
CA ASP A 198 -8.34 -4.04 42.53
C ASP A 198 -8.52 -3.16 41.27
N ASP A 199 -9.40 -2.17 41.43
CA ASP A 199 -9.82 -1.15 40.47
C ASP A 199 -8.76 -0.05 40.29
N VAL A 200 -8.53 0.43 39.05
CA VAL A 200 -8.45 1.87 38.74
C VAL A 200 -8.98 2.14 37.32
N GLU A 201 -9.94 3.04 37.27
CA GLU A 201 -10.77 3.49 36.16
C GLU A 201 -9.99 4.08 34.96
N ASN A 202 -10.35 3.66 33.75
CA ASN A 202 -10.52 4.61 32.66
C ASN A 202 -11.64 4.17 31.70
N VAL A 203 -12.44 5.14 31.33
CA VAL A 203 -13.84 5.02 30.86
C VAL A 203 -13.94 4.52 29.41
N THR A 204 -14.47 3.30 29.30
CA THR A 204 -15.38 2.72 28.28
C THR A 204 -15.22 3.08 26.80
N CYS A 205 -14.72 2.11 26.03
CA CYS A 205 -15.41 1.55 24.85
C CYS A 205 -14.80 0.17 24.52
N GLU A 206 -14.86 -0.74 25.49
CA GLU A 206 -14.53 -2.16 25.30
C GLU A 206 -15.71 -3.01 25.78
N SER A 207 -16.53 -3.47 24.84
CA SER A 207 -17.44 -4.57 25.08
C SER A 207 -17.77 -5.30 23.77
N GLU A 208 -16.76 -5.74 23.02
CA GLU A 208 -16.97 -6.65 21.88
C GLU A 208 -15.73 -7.51 21.57
N LYS A 209 -15.03 -7.99 22.61
CA LYS A 209 -14.03 -9.05 22.44
C LYS A 209 -14.12 -10.10 23.52
N ARG A 210 -14.82 -11.20 23.21
CA ARG A 210 -14.36 -12.61 23.24
C ARG A 210 -15.58 -13.53 23.16
N ASN A 211 -15.50 -14.54 22.28
CA ASN A 211 -16.54 -15.49 21.87
C ASN A 211 -17.66 -14.98 20.97
N SER A 212 -17.34 -14.77 19.69
CA SER A 212 -18.32 -14.85 18.62
C SER A 212 -17.87 -15.97 17.68
N LYS A 213 -18.50 -17.15 17.75
CA LYS A 213 -18.62 -18.01 16.56
C LYS A 213 -19.22 -17.09 15.50
N SER A 214 -18.45 -16.73 14.47
CA SER A 214 -18.85 -15.78 13.43
C SER A 214 -20.27 -16.10 12.97
N LYS A 215 -21.23 -15.21 13.28
CA LYS A 215 -22.63 -15.41 12.91
C LYS A 215 -22.69 -15.40 11.39
N ARG A 216 -23.09 -16.54 10.81
CA ARG A 216 -23.27 -16.71 9.37
C ARG A 216 -24.22 -15.62 8.86
N PHE A 217 -23.87 -14.98 7.76
CA PHE A 217 -24.75 -14.01 7.10
C PHE A 217 -25.97 -14.74 6.52
N GLU A 218 -27.15 -14.14 6.72
CA GLU A 218 -28.42 -14.67 6.22
C GLU A 218 -29.00 -13.69 5.21
N GLU A 219 -29.27 -14.17 4.00
CA GLU A 219 -29.91 -13.36 2.97
C GLU A 219 -31.38 -13.10 3.32
N VAL A 220 -31.92 -12.01 2.79
CA VAL A 220 -33.35 -11.71 2.87
C VAL A 220 -34.19 -12.80 2.20
N GLN A 221 -35.41 -13.01 2.70
CA GLN A 221 -36.33 -13.97 2.11
C GLN A 221 -36.62 -13.60 0.65
N GLY A 222 -36.47 -14.57 -0.26
CA GLY A 222 -36.68 -14.34 -1.70
C GLY A 222 -35.47 -13.73 -2.42
N PHE A 223 -34.28 -13.71 -1.79
CA PHE A 223 -33.04 -13.31 -2.45
C PHE A 223 -32.84 -14.08 -3.78
N ASN A 224 -32.83 -13.32 -4.87
CA ASN A 224 -32.70 -13.81 -6.25
C ASN A 224 -31.31 -13.54 -6.85
N GLY A 225 -30.45 -12.80 -6.15
CA GLY A 225 -29.08 -12.47 -6.55
C GLY A 225 -28.06 -13.59 -6.33
N ASP A 226 -26.79 -13.25 -6.49
CA ASP A 226 -25.64 -14.13 -6.33
C ASP A 226 -24.57 -13.45 -5.45
N ARG A 227 -24.59 -13.78 -4.15
CA ARG A 227 -23.67 -13.22 -3.14
C ARG A 227 -22.23 -13.62 -3.40
N VAL A 228 -22.01 -14.84 -3.88
CA VAL A 228 -20.67 -15.39 -4.14
C VAL A 228 -20.01 -14.64 -5.30
N LEU A 229 -20.75 -14.41 -6.38
CA LEU A 229 -20.29 -13.59 -7.49
C LEU A 229 -20.01 -12.16 -7.01
N ALA A 230 -20.93 -11.56 -6.26
CA ALA A 230 -20.79 -10.22 -5.72
C ALA A 230 -19.53 -10.08 -4.83
N ASN A 231 -19.30 -10.98 -3.88
CA ASN A 231 -18.09 -11.00 -3.05
C ASN A 231 -16.82 -11.06 -3.90
N SER A 232 -16.79 -11.93 -4.93
CA SER A 232 -15.63 -12.04 -5.81
C SER A 232 -15.34 -10.75 -6.59
N ILE A 233 -16.40 -10.06 -7.05
CA ILE A 233 -16.30 -8.79 -7.77
C ILE A 233 -15.75 -7.71 -6.84
N LEU A 234 -16.28 -7.66 -5.62
CA LEU A 234 -15.87 -6.68 -4.63
C LEU A 234 -14.41 -6.88 -4.22
N PHE A 235 -13.97 -8.11 -3.95
CA PHE A 235 -12.57 -8.42 -3.69
C PHE A 235 -11.66 -7.94 -4.83
N LYS A 236 -11.99 -8.32 -6.07
CA LYS A 236 -11.21 -7.90 -7.24
C LYS A 236 -11.15 -6.38 -7.37
N THR A 237 -12.26 -5.68 -7.16
CA THR A 237 -12.35 -4.22 -7.24
C THR A 237 -11.47 -3.57 -6.19
N GLU A 238 -11.67 -3.89 -4.91
CA GLU A 238 -10.96 -3.26 -3.79
C GLU A 238 -9.46 -3.60 -3.79
N TYR A 239 -9.10 -4.85 -4.09
CA TYR A 239 -7.70 -5.26 -4.12
C TYR A 239 -6.94 -4.74 -5.35
N SER A 240 -7.64 -4.37 -6.44
CA SER A 240 -6.99 -3.71 -7.59
C SER A 240 -6.34 -2.38 -7.22
N PHE A 241 -6.91 -1.62 -6.27
CA PHE A 241 -6.29 -0.39 -5.77
C PHE A 241 -4.97 -0.66 -5.05
N TRP A 242 -4.90 -1.77 -4.32
CA TRP A 242 -3.65 -2.20 -3.69
C TRP A 242 -2.62 -2.67 -4.72
N ILE A 243 -3.05 -3.42 -5.74
CA ILE A 243 -2.19 -3.82 -6.86
C ILE A 243 -1.62 -2.58 -7.56
N GLU A 244 -2.45 -1.57 -7.83
CA GLU A 244 -2.03 -0.30 -8.44
C GLU A 244 -0.95 0.40 -7.61
N LEU A 245 -1.11 0.47 -6.29
CA LEU A 245 -0.07 0.97 -5.38
C LEU A 245 1.23 0.14 -5.46
N ALA A 246 1.12 -1.19 -5.51
CA ALA A 246 2.27 -2.09 -5.63
C ALA A 246 3.04 -1.91 -6.95
N TYR A 247 2.38 -1.41 -8.01
CA TYR A 247 3.04 -1.05 -9.28
C TYR A 247 3.53 0.41 -9.31
N ALA A 248 2.81 1.34 -8.69
CA ALA A 248 3.15 2.77 -8.71
C ALA A 248 4.38 3.08 -7.85
N VAL A 249 4.48 2.47 -6.67
CA VAL A 249 5.58 2.72 -5.72
C VAL A 249 6.95 2.37 -6.32
N PRO A 250 7.22 1.17 -6.87
CA PRO A 250 8.52 0.84 -7.45
C PRO A 250 8.89 1.70 -8.66
N LYS A 251 7.88 2.23 -9.38
CA LYS A 251 8.08 3.16 -10.49
C LYS A 251 8.45 4.58 -10.04
N GLY A 252 8.31 4.91 -8.76
CA GLY A 252 8.49 6.27 -8.25
C GLY A 252 7.37 7.23 -8.68
N ASP A 253 6.23 6.70 -9.14
CA ASP A 253 5.12 7.52 -9.62
C ASP A 253 4.22 7.91 -8.46
N PHE A 254 4.61 8.97 -7.75
CA PHE A 254 3.83 9.47 -6.62
C PHE A 254 2.45 10.02 -7.05
N GLY A 255 2.29 10.45 -8.30
CA GLY A 255 0.99 10.88 -8.82
C GLY A 255 -0.04 9.76 -8.77
N ARG A 256 0.32 8.57 -9.28
CA ARG A 256 -0.53 7.37 -9.17
C ARG A 256 -0.73 6.93 -7.72
N VAL A 257 0.30 7.01 -6.88
CA VAL A 257 0.17 6.73 -5.43
C VAL A 257 -0.86 7.68 -4.80
N TRP A 258 -0.81 8.96 -5.12
CA TRP A 258 -1.71 9.98 -4.60
C TRP A 258 -3.16 9.73 -5.00
N GLU A 259 -3.44 9.36 -6.25
CA GLU A 259 -4.80 8.99 -6.66
C GLU A 259 -5.33 7.79 -5.89
N MET A 260 -4.49 6.77 -5.64
CA MET A 260 -4.90 5.63 -4.82
C MET A 260 -5.11 6.02 -3.36
N MET A 261 -4.33 6.95 -2.81
CA MET A 261 -4.54 7.47 -1.45
C MET A 261 -5.92 8.11 -1.30
N LYS A 262 -6.41 8.84 -2.31
CA LYS A 262 -7.76 9.41 -2.30
C LYS A 262 -8.83 8.33 -2.20
N ILE A 263 -8.66 7.20 -2.90
CA ILE A 263 -9.58 6.07 -2.80
C ILE A 263 -9.49 5.44 -1.39
N LEU A 264 -8.27 5.28 -0.86
CA LEU A 264 -8.05 4.73 0.48
C LEU A 264 -8.66 5.59 1.60
N MET A 265 -8.83 6.91 1.40
CA MET A 265 -9.56 7.77 2.33
C MET A 265 -10.94 7.21 2.66
N TYR A 266 -11.61 6.55 1.70
CA TYR A 266 -12.91 5.90 1.87
C TYR A 266 -12.78 4.45 2.35
N ILE A 267 -11.82 3.68 1.83
CA ILE A 267 -11.64 2.27 2.23
C ILE A 267 -11.32 2.14 3.73
N PHE A 268 -10.43 2.99 4.27
CA PHE A 268 -10.02 2.92 5.67
C PHE A 268 -11.18 3.07 6.66
N PRO A 269 -12.01 4.13 6.60
CA PRO A 269 -13.15 4.23 7.50
C PRO A 269 -14.17 3.12 7.26
N GLY A 270 -14.35 2.61 6.04
CA GLY A 270 -15.17 1.42 5.77
C GLY A 270 -14.73 0.20 6.59
N GLY A 271 -13.41 0.03 6.72
CA GLY A 271 -12.75 -1.01 7.53
C GLY A 271 -12.60 -0.70 9.03
N GLY A 272 -12.98 0.50 9.47
CA GLY A 272 -12.80 0.94 10.87
C GLY A 272 -11.42 1.53 11.21
N ASN A 273 -10.58 1.80 10.21
CA ASN A 273 -9.25 2.41 10.38
C ASN A 273 -9.32 3.95 10.37
N THR A 274 -10.02 4.53 11.35
CA THR A 274 -10.28 5.98 11.41
C THR A 274 -9.02 6.85 11.55
N ASN A 275 -7.95 6.35 12.16
CA ASN A 275 -6.68 7.08 12.25
C ASN A 275 -6.08 7.35 10.86
N TYR A 276 -6.14 6.37 9.95
CA TYR A 276 -5.63 6.52 8.59
C TYR A 276 -6.55 7.42 7.75
N ARG A 277 -7.88 7.35 7.97
CA ARG A 277 -8.83 8.32 7.39
C ARG A 277 -8.41 9.75 7.75
N ASP A 278 -8.25 10.04 9.03
CA ASP A 278 -7.96 11.39 9.52
C ASP A 278 -6.62 11.91 9.00
N LEU A 279 -5.61 11.03 8.95
CA LEU A 279 -4.29 11.37 8.43
C LEU A 279 -4.34 11.71 6.93
N LEU A 280 -5.07 10.93 6.13
CA LEU A 280 -5.20 11.19 4.69
C LEU A 280 -6.07 12.42 4.40
N LEU A 281 -7.11 12.68 5.19
CA LEU A 281 -7.90 13.92 5.09
C LEU A 281 -7.05 15.14 5.43
N ASP A 282 -6.31 15.11 6.55
CA ASP A 282 -5.38 16.18 6.93
C ASP A 282 -4.34 16.40 5.81
N LEU A 283 -3.80 15.33 5.20
CA LEU A 283 -2.84 15.42 4.09
C LEU A 283 -3.47 15.99 2.81
N TRP A 284 -4.72 15.61 2.49
CA TRP A 284 -5.42 16.15 1.33
C TRP A 284 -5.66 17.65 1.47
N CYS A 285 -6.12 18.09 2.64
CA CYS A 285 -6.26 19.52 2.96
C CYS A 285 -4.91 20.25 2.90
N LEU A 286 -3.86 19.63 3.44
CA LEU A 286 -2.50 20.16 3.39
C LEU A 286 -2.08 20.45 1.94
N PHE A 287 -2.19 19.47 1.04
CA PHE A 287 -1.79 19.63 -0.36
C PHE A 287 -2.70 20.51 -1.20
N LYS A 288 -4.01 20.56 -0.91
CA LYS A 288 -4.96 21.35 -1.69
C LYS A 288 -5.01 22.82 -1.25
N TYR A 289 -4.85 23.10 0.04
CA TYR A 289 -5.13 24.44 0.59
C TYR A 289 -3.98 25.07 1.39
N GLU A 290 -3.09 24.28 1.99
CA GLU A 290 -2.13 24.81 2.99
C GLU A 290 -0.69 24.92 2.47
N THR A 291 -0.30 24.12 1.48
CA THR A 291 1.07 24.10 0.96
C THR A 291 1.26 25.02 -0.24
N SER A 292 2.34 25.82 -0.21
CA SER A 292 2.87 26.42 -1.44
C SER A 292 3.43 25.35 -2.38
N LYS A 293 3.56 25.67 -3.67
CA LYS A 293 4.17 24.77 -4.68
C LYS A 293 5.51 24.20 -4.20
N ASN A 294 6.39 25.06 -3.69
CA ASN A 294 7.72 24.64 -3.22
C ASN A 294 7.66 23.64 -2.06
N LEU A 295 6.73 23.82 -1.11
CA LEU A 295 6.57 22.89 0.01
C LEU A 295 5.96 21.56 -0.45
N LYS A 296 4.97 21.60 -1.34
CA LYS A 296 4.37 20.41 -1.94
C LYS A 296 5.40 19.60 -2.72
N ASP A 297 6.18 20.24 -3.59
CA ASP A 297 7.26 19.62 -4.34
C ASP A 297 8.31 19.01 -3.39
N ALA A 298 8.68 19.72 -2.31
CA ALA A 298 9.57 19.17 -1.30
C ALA A 298 9.00 17.92 -0.63
N LEU A 299 7.71 17.92 -0.26
CA LEU A 299 7.08 16.74 0.36
C LEU A 299 7.02 15.57 -0.61
N TRP A 300 6.55 15.78 -1.84
CA TRP A 300 6.41 14.73 -2.84
C TRP A 300 7.76 14.07 -3.17
N ASN A 301 8.82 14.86 -3.27
CA ASN A 301 10.18 14.36 -3.51
C ASN A 301 10.80 13.60 -2.33
N ASN A 302 10.17 13.62 -1.14
CA ASN A 302 10.69 12.96 0.06
C ASN A 302 9.82 11.79 0.55
N ILE A 303 8.70 11.48 -0.11
CA ILE A 303 7.82 10.36 0.29
C ILE A 303 8.32 9.02 -0.26
N LEU A 304 8.86 9.00 -1.48
CA LEU A 304 9.48 7.84 -2.09
C LEU A 304 10.98 8.11 -2.26
N VAL A 305 11.80 7.07 -2.05
CA VAL A 305 13.25 7.16 -2.19
C VAL A 305 13.79 6.05 -3.08
N ASN A 306 14.86 6.34 -3.82
CA ASN A 306 15.58 5.35 -4.61
C ASN A 306 17.07 5.40 -4.23
N LEU A 307 17.47 4.48 -3.36
CA LEU A 307 18.84 4.41 -2.86
C LEU A 307 19.84 3.90 -3.91
N THR A 308 19.36 3.18 -4.93
CA THR A 308 20.20 2.57 -5.96
C THR A 308 20.38 3.45 -7.19
N GLY A 309 19.44 4.36 -7.45
CA GLY A 309 19.34 5.12 -8.69
C GLY A 309 18.77 4.31 -9.88
N GLU A 310 18.44 3.03 -9.70
CA GLU A 310 17.94 2.17 -10.78
C GLU A 310 16.42 2.31 -10.97
N LEU A 311 15.95 2.21 -12.21
CA LEU A 311 14.52 2.19 -12.51
C LEU A 311 13.83 0.99 -11.85
N GLY A 312 12.63 1.20 -11.31
CA GLY A 312 11.87 0.14 -10.64
C GLY A 312 12.31 -0.18 -9.20
N LYS A 313 13.25 0.59 -8.63
CA LYS A 313 13.80 0.37 -7.28
C LYS A 313 13.40 1.43 -6.25
N TRP A 314 12.36 2.22 -6.55
CA TRP A 314 11.80 3.14 -5.58
C TRP A 314 11.11 2.38 -4.44
N ILE A 315 11.27 2.88 -3.21
CA ILE A 315 10.60 2.35 -2.02
C ILE A 315 10.00 3.49 -1.20
N PRO A 316 8.99 3.20 -0.36
CA PRO A 316 8.51 4.14 0.63
C PRO A 316 9.62 4.61 1.57
N ALA A 317 9.68 5.90 1.87
CA ALA A 317 10.68 6.46 2.79
C ALA A 317 10.59 5.86 4.20
N ASP A 318 9.38 5.52 4.66
CA ASP A 318 9.17 4.85 5.94
C ASP A 318 9.71 3.41 5.93
N LEU A 319 9.60 2.69 4.81
CA LEU A 319 10.23 1.36 4.67
C LEU A 319 11.76 1.43 4.69
N MET A 320 12.34 2.47 4.08
CA MET A 320 13.77 2.75 4.19
C MET A 320 14.18 3.00 5.66
N GLN A 321 13.38 3.77 6.41
CA GLN A 321 13.62 3.97 7.84
C GLN A 321 13.53 2.66 8.63
N GLU A 322 12.57 1.78 8.35
CA GLU A 322 12.47 0.46 8.98
C GLU A 322 13.72 -0.40 8.73
N HIS A 323 14.26 -0.37 7.51
CA HIS A 323 15.52 -1.06 7.20
C HIS A 323 16.70 -0.51 8.01
N TYR A 324 16.79 0.82 8.16
CA TYR A 324 17.83 1.45 8.95
C TYR A 324 17.67 1.19 10.44
N ASN A 325 16.45 1.26 10.97
CA ASN A 325 16.14 0.97 12.38
C ASN A 325 16.61 -0.44 12.75
N ARG A 326 16.25 -1.44 11.95
CA ARG A 326 16.68 -2.83 12.15
C ARG A 326 18.21 -2.95 12.22
N TRP A 327 18.93 -2.26 11.34
CA TRP A 327 20.39 -2.30 11.34
C TRP A 327 21.00 -1.58 12.55
N LEU A 328 20.42 -0.44 12.95
CA LEU A 328 20.86 0.31 14.12
C LEU A 328 20.66 -0.48 15.41
N GLU A 329 19.52 -1.15 15.57
CA GLU A 329 19.24 -2.07 16.68
C GLU A 329 20.28 -3.20 16.74
N ASP A 330 20.54 -3.87 15.61
CA ASP A 330 21.55 -4.91 15.48
C ASP A 330 22.96 -4.43 15.88
N LEU A 331 23.32 -3.15 15.64
CA LEU A 331 24.60 -2.58 16.05
C LEU A 331 24.65 -2.23 17.53
N VAL A 332 23.58 -1.67 18.07
CA VAL A 332 23.49 -1.31 19.48
C VAL A 332 23.66 -2.57 20.34
N ASP A 333 22.95 -3.64 19.99
CA ASP A 333 23.05 -4.93 20.68
C ASP A 333 24.47 -5.51 20.67
N LYS A 334 25.20 -5.36 19.55
CA LYS A 334 26.58 -5.85 19.41
C LYS A 334 27.62 -4.97 20.11
N SER A 335 27.38 -3.66 20.15
CA SER A 335 28.32 -2.69 20.74
C SER A 335 28.18 -2.55 22.26
N GLY A 336 27.06 -3.01 22.83
CA GLY A 336 26.72 -2.80 24.24
C GLY A 336 26.46 -1.32 24.59
N GLY A 337 26.25 -0.49 23.57
CA GLY A 337 25.99 0.93 23.70
C GLY A 337 24.51 1.25 23.99
N SER A 338 24.21 2.53 24.16
CA SER A 338 22.83 3.03 24.19
C SER A 338 22.46 3.67 22.86
N PHE A 339 21.21 3.46 22.43
CA PHE A 339 20.63 4.06 21.23
C PHE A 339 20.68 5.61 21.27
N ASP A 340 20.60 6.20 22.46
CA ASP A 340 20.62 7.65 22.66
C ASP A 340 22.03 8.27 22.73
N SER A 341 23.07 7.44 22.65
CA SER A 341 24.44 7.91 22.81
C SER A 341 24.82 8.95 21.75
N ALA A 342 25.68 9.90 22.13
CA ALA A 342 26.12 10.96 21.21
C ALA A 342 26.79 10.38 19.96
N PHE A 343 27.49 9.25 20.10
CA PHE A 343 28.12 8.53 18.99
C PHE A 343 27.07 7.98 18.00
N MET A 344 26.05 7.27 18.50
CA MET A 344 24.98 6.74 17.66
C MET A 344 24.23 7.87 16.93
N ARG A 345 23.77 8.87 17.68
CA ARG A 345 22.94 9.97 17.13
C ARG A 345 23.66 10.88 16.15
N LYS A 346 24.94 11.16 16.37
CA LYS A 346 25.67 12.17 15.56
C LYS A 346 26.56 11.56 14.49
N LEU A 347 26.99 10.30 14.64
CA LEU A 347 27.89 9.66 13.70
C LEU A 347 27.24 8.47 12.98
N ILE A 348 26.67 7.51 13.71
CA ILE A 348 26.18 6.27 13.09
C ILE A 348 24.87 6.49 12.34
N SER A 349 23.82 6.97 13.02
CA SER A 349 22.48 7.10 12.43
C SER A 349 22.45 8.00 11.18
N PRO A 350 23.11 9.18 11.14
CA PRO A 350 23.11 10.01 9.94
C PRO A 350 23.86 9.40 8.75
N ASN A 351 24.74 8.43 8.98
CA ASN A 351 25.60 7.80 7.96
C ASN A 351 25.28 6.30 7.79
N VAL A 352 24.13 5.83 8.26
CA VAL A 352 23.75 4.40 8.26
C VAL A 352 23.84 3.77 6.86
N ASP A 353 23.33 4.47 5.85
CA ASP A 353 23.38 4.03 4.46
C ASP A 353 24.82 3.85 3.96
N PHE A 354 25.69 4.83 4.24
CA PHE A 354 27.10 4.75 3.90
C PHE A 354 27.80 3.58 4.60
N PHE A 355 27.49 3.31 5.86
CA PHE A 355 28.07 2.17 6.58
C PHE A 355 27.56 0.82 6.04
N LEU A 356 26.29 0.74 5.64
CA LEU A 356 25.73 -0.42 4.96
C LEU A 356 26.44 -0.68 3.64
N TRP A 357 26.57 0.35 2.81
CA TRP A 357 27.33 0.29 1.55
C TRP A 357 28.79 -0.10 1.78
N LEU A 358 29.45 0.49 2.78
CA LEU A 358 30.85 0.21 3.10
C LEU A 358 31.07 -1.24 3.50
N LYS A 359 30.14 -1.84 4.25
CA LYS A 359 30.16 -3.27 4.57
C LYS A 359 30.13 -4.12 3.30
N GLU A 360 29.27 -3.79 2.34
CA GLU A 360 29.18 -4.51 1.06
C GLU A 360 30.43 -4.32 0.22
N ALA A 361 31.00 -3.11 0.19
CA ALA A 361 32.24 -2.82 -0.50
C ALA A 361 33.43 -3.61 0.08
N PHE A 362 33.50 -3.76 1.40
CA PHE A 362 34.51 -4.60 2.05
C PHE A 362 34.34 -6.09 1.74
N GLU A 363 33.12 -6.60 1.71
CA GLU A 363 32.86 -7.99 1.31
C GLU A 363 33.36 -8.26 -0.11
N VAL A 364 33.08 -7.35 -1.05
CA VAL A 364 33.59 -7.41 -2.43
C VAL A 364 35.11 -7.34 -2.47
N ALA A 365 35.71 -6.35 -1.78
CA ALA A 365 37.15 -6.15 -1.80
C ALA A 365 37.94 -7.32 -1.17
N ALA A 366 37.31 -8.09 -0.29
CA ALA A 366 37.87 -9.27 0.34
C ALA A 366 37.64 -10.57 -0.45
N ASP A 367 37.10 -10.50 -1.67
CA ASP A 367 36.67 -11.65 -2.48
C ASP A 367 35.76 -12.64 -1.71
N LEU A 368 35.04 -12.13 -0.71
CA LEU A 368 34.00 -12.91 -0.05
C LEU A 368 32.88 -13.06 -1.05
N HIS A 369 32.59 -14.30 -1.43
CA HIS A 369 31.52 -14.59 -2.36
C HIS A 369 30.24 -13.94 -1.84
N GLN A 370 29.74 -12.94 -2.57
CA GLN A 370 28.42 -12.40 -2.30
C GLN A 370 27.45 -13.56 -2.41
N ARG A 371 26.91 -14.00 -1.27
CA ARG A 371 25.72 -14.85 -1.33
C ARG A 371 24.68 -14.03 -2.06
N SER A 372 24.13 -14.59 -3.14
CA SER A 372 23.03 -13.97 -3.86
C SER A 372 21.97 -13.54 -2.85
N LYS A 373 21.72 -12.22 -2.78
CA LYS A 373 20.59 -11.65 -2.04
C LYS A 373 19.28 -11.85 -2.81
N LEU A 374 19.34 -12.36 -4.05
CA LEU A 374 18.17 -12.69 -4.85
C LEU A 374 17.56 -13.98 -4.32
N HIS A 375 16.55 -13.84 -3.47
CA HIS A 375 15.65 -14.93 -3.16
C HIS A 375 14.71 -15.12 -4.35
N THR A 376 14.95 -16.14 -5.17
CA THR A 376 13.95 -16.58 -6.14
C THR A 376 12.81 -17.22 -5.35
N SER A 377 11.64 -16.58 -5.38
CA SER A 377 10.43 -17.20 -4.88
C SER A 377 10.13 -18.47 -5.69
N PRO A 378 9.64 -19.55 -5.06
CA PRO A 378 9.17 -20.71 -5.80
C PRO A 378 8.05 -20.29 -6.76
N HIS A 379 8.02 -20.90 -7.95
CA HIS A 379 6.99 -20.61 -8.95
C HIS A 379 5.63 -21.10 -8.45
N LEU A 380 4.59 -20.26 -8.53
CA LEU A 380 3.23 -20.56 -8.05
C LEU A 380 2.36 -21.33 -9.07
N ARG A 381 2.98 -22.12 -9.95
CA ARG A 381 2.33 -22.65 -11.18
C ARG A 381 1.22 -23.64 -10.83
N ASP A 382 1.49 -24.49 -9.84
CA ASP A 382 0.56 -25.51 -9.39
C ASP A 382 -0.58 -24.88 -8.58
N GLU A 383 -0.28 -23.85 -7.80
CA GLU A 383 -1.26 -23.08 -7.04
C GLU A 383 -2.25 -22.36 -7.97
N TYR A 384 -1.79 -21.69 -9.05
CA TYR A 384 -2.70 -21.15 -10.07
C TYR A 384 -3.59 -22.24 -10.66
N ARG A 385 -3.02 -23.40 -11.03
CA ARG A 385 -3.79 -24.51 -11.60
C ARG A 385 -4.87 -24.98 -10.64
N MET A 386 -4.53 -25.17 -9.36
CA MET A 386 -5.46 -25.63 -8.34
C MET A 386 -6.61 -24.64 -8.11
N LEU A 387 -6.32 -23.33 -8.11
CA LEU A 387 -7.33 -22.28 -7.97
C LEU A 387 -8.23 -22.19 -9.20
N LEU A 388 -7.65 -22.19 -10.41
CA LEU A 388 -8.42 -22.11 -11.65
C LEU A 388 -9.35 -23.31 -11.84
N VAL A 389 -8.91 -24.53 -11.49
CA VAL A 389 -9.78 -25.71 -11.46
C VAL A 389 -10.93 -25.50 -10.47
N MET A 390 -10.64 -25.04 -9.25
CA MET A 390 -11.67 -24.80 -8.24
C MET A 390 -12.69 -23.74 -8.69
N TYR A 391 -12.23 -22.60 -9.22
CA TYR A 391 -13.12 -21.53 -9.68
C TYR A 391 -14.00 -21.95 -10.85
N ALA A 392 -13.47 -22.77 -11.78
CA ALA A 392 -14.24 -23.34 -12.88
C ALA A 392 -15.29 -24.35 -12.38
N GLU A 393 -14.90 -25.28 -11.49
CA GLU A 393 -15.81 -26.29 -10.90
C GLU A 393 -16.95 -25.63 -10.12
N ASP A 394 -16.64 -24.63 -9.31
CA ASP A 394 -17.61 -23.90 -8.49
C ASP A 394 -18.37 -22.81 -9.27
N LYS A 395 -17.98 -22.58 -10.53
CA LYS A 395 -18.51 -21.56 -11.44
C LYS A 395 -18.50 -20.18 -10.81
N LEU A 396 -17.36 -19.76 -10.25
CA LEU A 396 -17.22 -18.53 -9.47
C LEU A 396 -17.76 -17.31 -10.23
N HIS A 397 -17.33 -17.12 -11.48
CA HIS A 397 -17.68 -15.97 -12.32
C HIS A 397 -18.90 -16.20 -13.23
N THR A 398 -19.77 -17.15 -12.91
CA THR A 398 -21.08 -17.35 -13.55
C THR A 398 -22.19 -16.98 -12.57
N PHE A 399 -23.17 -16.20 -13.01
CA PHE A 399 -24.30 -15.81 -12.15
C PHE A 399 -25.21 -17.01 -11.86
N ARG A 400 -25.48 -17.28 -10.59
CA ARG A 400 -26.38 -18.32 -10.12
C ARG A 400 -27.36 -17.74 -9.11
N SER A 401 -28.62 -17.64 -9.51
CA SER A 401 -29.68 -17.07 -8.67
C SER A 401 -29.82 -17.81 -7.34
N GLY A 402 -29.91 -17.04 -6.25
CA GLY A 402 -30.02 -17.50 -4.87
C GLY A 402 -28.71 -18.00 -4.25
N ARG A 403 -27.56 -17.84 -4.92
CA ARG A 403 -26.27 -18.38 -4.42
C ARG A 403 -25.75 -17.56 -3.25
N SER A 404 -25.72 -18.17 -2.07
CA SER A 404 -25.07 -17.62 -0.87
C SER A 404 -24.63 -18.74 0.07
N TYR A 405 -23.39 -18.67 0.55
CA TYR A 405 -22.86 -19.59 1.58
C TYR A 405 -22.81 -18.93 2.96
N GLY A 406 -23.27 -17.68 3.10
CA GLY A 406 -23.32 -16.95 4.36
C GLY A 406 -22.03 -16.22 4.75
N HIS A 407 -21.13 -16.03 3.80
CA HIS A 407 -20.14 -14.96 3.83
C HIS A 407 -20.65 -13.79 2.98
N ALA A 408 -20.62 -12.57 3.52
CA ALA A 408 -20.94 -11.35 2.79
C ALA A 408 -19.88 -10.30 3.11
N ALA A 409 -19.04 -10.01 2.12
CA ALA A 409 -18.07 -8.93 2.23
C ALA A 409 -18.80 -7.58 2.21
N ILE A 410 -18.29 -6.63 2.97
CA ILE A 410 -18.85 -5.28 3.06
C ILE A 410 -18.20 -4.43 1.97
N ASN A 411 -18.98 -3.66 1.20
CA ASN A 411 -18.42 -2.65 0.31
C ASN A 411 -17.74 -1.56 1.16
N LEU A 412 -16.40 -1.63 1.25
CA LEU A 412 -15.61 -0.77 2.13
C LEU A 412 -15.70 0.69 1.68
N PHE A 413 -15.77 0.93 0.37
CA PHE A 413 -15.87 2.28 -0.18
C PHE A 413 -17.20 2.93 0.19
N ALA A 414 -18.32 2.26 -0.10
CA ALA A 414 -19.66 2.79 0.19
C ALA A 414 -19.86 3.04 1.70
N ARG A 415 -19.45 2.08 2.54
CA ARG A 415 -19.49 2.28 4.00
C ARG A 415 -18.54 3.40 4.47
N GLY A 416 -17.43 3.57 3.76
CA GLY A 416 -16.48 4.64 3.97
C GLY A 416 -17.06 6.01 3.69
N GLU A 417 -17.77 6.16 2.58
CA GLU A 417 -18.49 7.37 2.19
C GLU A 417 -19.46 7.81 3.27
N GLU A 418 -20.31 6.90 3.77
CA GLU A 418 -21.23 7.15 4.89
C GLU A 418 -20.47 7.65 6.14
N ARG A 419 -19.35 7.01 6.47
CA ARG A 419 -18.55 7.33 7.67
C ARG A 419 -17.69 8.59 7.55
N ILE A 420 -17.38 9.03 6.34
CA ILE A 420 -16.64 10.28 6.12
C ILE A 420 -17.56 11.47 6.31
N ALA A 421 -18.82 11.39 5.87
CA ALA A 421 -19.78 12.48 6.02
C ALA A 421 -19.84 12.98 7.47
N ASP A 422 -19.95 12.06 8.43
CA ASP A 422 -19.95 12.38 9.87
C ASP A 422 -18.63 12.99 10.35
N ALA A 423 -17.50 12.60 9.75
CA ALA A 423 -16.16 13.04 10.17
C ALA A 423 -15.75 14.40 9.63
N LEU A 424 -16.36 14.85 8.52
CA LEU A 424 -16.05 16.14 7.90
C LEU A 424 -16.43 17.31 8.81
N ASP A 425 -17.55 17.22 9.53
CA ASP A 425 -17.96 18.24 10.49
C ASP A 425 -16.94 18.40 11.62
N ASP A 426 -16.45 17.28 12.16
CA ASP A 426 -15.41 17.28 13.19
C ASP A 426 -14.09 17.86 12.68
N LEU A 427 -13.73 17.54 11.43
CA LEU A 427 -12.54 18.08 10.76
C LEU A 427 -12.66 19.60 10.57
N LEU A 428 -13.79 20.08 10.04
CA LEU A 428 -14.07 21.50 9.85
C LEU A 428 -13.97 22.24 11.19
N GLN A 429 -14.65 21.75 12.23
CA GLN A 429 -14.56 22.35 13.56
C GLN A 429 -13.12 22.37 14.12
N LYS A 430 -12.33 21.30 13.90
CA LYS A 430 -10.92 21.23 14.29
C LYS A 430 -10.10 22.30 13.56
N HIS A 431 -10.26 22.45 12.25
CA HIS A 431 -9.54 23.44 11.45
C HIS A 431 -9.98 24.87 11.78
N THR A 432 -11.27 25.15 11.93
CA THR A 432 -11.77 26.47 12.37
C THR A 432 -11.15 26.89 13.69
N ARG A 433 -11.12 25.99 14.69
CA ARG A 433 -10.47 26.26 15.98
C ARG A 433 -8.96 26.50 15.84
N GLN A 434 -8.29 25.81 14.90
CA GLN A 434 -6.87 26.02 14.63
C GLN A 434 -6.63 27.40 14.02
N VAL A 435 -7.44 27.82 13.04
CA VAL A 435 -7.38 29.15 12.44
C VAL A 435 -7.63 30.24 13.48
N GLU A 436 -8.64 30.09 14.34
CA GLU A 436 -8.89 31.04 15.44
C GLU A 436 -7.71 31.15 16.41
N LEU A 437 -7.06 30.03 16.72
CA LEU A 437 -5.87 30.01 17.57
C LEU A 437 -4.70 30.75 16.89
N LEU A 438 -4.48 30.52 15.61
CA LEU A 438 -3.45 31.19 14.82
C LEU A 438 -3.70 32.70 14.74
N ARG A 439 -4.95 33.13 14.51
CA ARG A 439 -5.35 34.55 14.57
C ARG A 439 -5.03 35.18 15.92
N LYS A 440 -5.39 34.51 17.03
CA LYS A 440 -5.08 34.98 18.40
C LYS A 440 -3.57 35.12 18.63
N ILE A 441 -2.77 34.18 18.15
CA ILE A 441 -1.30 34.23 18.26
C ILE A 441 -0.75 35.41 17.44
N ASP A 442 -1.24 35.62 16.22
CA ASP A 442 -0.82 36.73 15.37
C ASP A 442 -1.15 38.10 16.00
N THR A 443 -2.35 38.25 16.58
CA THR A 443 -2.71 39.44 17.34
C THR A 443 -1.78 39.69 18.53
N LEU A 444 -1.43 38.63 19.29
CA LEU A 444 -0.50 38.74 20.42
C LEU A 444 0.92 39.15 19.95
N ARG A 445 1.38 38.65 18.81
CA ARG A 445 2.68 39.03 18.22
C ARG A 445 2.72 40.47 17.73
N LYS A 446 1.60 40.98 17.20
CA LYS A 446 1.46 42.36 16.70
C LYS A 446 1.19 43.38 17.82
N SER A 447 0.87 42.93 19.04
CA SER A 447 0.61 43.81 20.18
C SER A 447 1.92 44.45 20.70
N PRO A 448 1.98 45.78 20.92
CA PRO A 448 3.22 46.48 21.29
C PRO A 448 3.89 46.03 22.60
N SER A 449 3.20 45.26 23.44
CA SER A 449 3.68 44.91 24.79
C SER A 449 4.65 43.72 24.87
N VAL A 450 4.94 43.02 23.76
CA VAL A 450 5.89 41.89 23.76
C VAL A 450 7.30 42.31 23.32
N ALA A 451 7.43 43.49 22.69
CA ALA A 451 8.73 44.05 22.31
C ALA A 451 9.59 44.48 23.53
N GLU A 452 8.97 44.76 24.69
CA GLU A 452 9.70 45.18 25.90
C GLU A 452 9.97 44.04 26.89
N ASN A 453 9.12 43.01 26.97
CA ASN A 453 9.29 41.92 27.94
C ASN A 453 10.18 40.75 27.46
N SER A 454 10.58 40.74 26.18
CA SER A 454 11.50 39.71 25.67
C SER A 454 12.97 40.02 25.96
N ARG A 455 13.27 41.19 26.56
CA ARG A 455 14.64 41.58 26.99
C ARG A 455 14.98 41.22 28.44
N GLU A 456 14.02 40.79 29.25
CA GLU A 456 14.25 40.48 30.67
C GLU A 456 13.63 39.14 31.09
N LEU A 457 14.11 38.05 30.49
CA LEU A 457 14.05 36.72 31.11
C LEU A 457 15.45 36.11 31.10
N ASN A 458 16.37 36.83 31.75
CA ASN A 458 17.60 36.24 32.26
C ASN A 458 17.20 35.18 33.30
N TYR A 459 17.17 33.92 32.90
CA TYR A 459 17.26 32.83 33.85
C TYR A 459 18.62 32.94 34.54
N THR A 460 18.62 33.42 35.79
CA THR A 460 19.78 33.38 36.68
C THR A 460 20.10 31.91 36.96
N LEU A 461 20.94 31.31 36.12
CA LEU A 461 21.64 30.08 36.44
C LEU A 461 22.59 30.38 37.61
N ALA A 462 22.44 29.63 38.70
CA ALA A 462 23.36 29.68 39.83
C ALA A 462 24.81 29.40 39.36
N PRO A 463 25.84 30.01 39.98
CA PRO A 463 27.21 29.85 39.52
C PRO A 463 27.68 28.42 39.76
N ALA A 464 28.13 27.75 38.70
CA ALA A 464 28.90 26.52 38.81
C ALA A 464 30.30 26.83 39.39
N PRO A 465 30.88 25.94 40.21
CA PRO A 465 32.17 26.16 40.82
C PRO A 465 33.28 26.20 39.75
N SER A 466 34.12 27.23 39.85
CA SER A 466 35.29 27.48 39.02
C SER A 466 36.27 26.30 39.04
N GLY A 467 36.45 25.67 37.87
CA GLY A 467 37.54 24.74 37.58
C GLY A 467 37.97 24.94 36.13
N SER A 468 39.05 25.69 35.95
CA SER A 468 39.64 26.08 34.67
C SER A 468 40.35 24.92 33.97
N THR A 469 40.08 24.73 32.67
CA THR A 469 41.10 24.28 31.69
C THR A 469 40.67 24.71 30.28
N PRO A 470 41.53 25.38 29.48
CA PRO A 470 41.14 25.90 28.17
C PRO A 470 41.20 24.79 27.11
N CYS A 471 40.11 24.57 26.38
CA CYS A 471 40.13 23.85 25.10
C CYS A 471 40.13 24.86 23.96
N GLU A 472 41.03 24.64 23.02
CA GLU A 472 41.39 25.52 21.91
C GLU A 472 40.23 25.75 20.92
N ASP A 473 40.14 26.99 20.42
CA ASP A 473 39.29 27.38 19.30
C ASP A 473 39.71 26.62 18.03
N PHE A 474 38.87 25.69 17.56
CA PHE A 474 38.90 25.24 16.17
C PHE A 474 37.76 25.91 15.39
N THR A 475 38.12 26.98 14.69
CA THR A 475 37.28 27.62 13.68
C THR A 475 37.23 26.76 12.42
N MET A 476 36.09 26.13 12.12
CA MET A 476 35.87 25.50 10.80
C MET A 476 35.29 26.55 9.84
N ASN A 477 36.14 27.00 8.92
CA ASN A 477 35.76 27.74 7.72
C ASN A 477 35.00 26.81 6.77
N LEU A 478 33.67 26.95 6.70
CA LEU A 478 32.85 26.30 5.68
C LEU A 478 32.96 27.08 4.37
N SER A 479 33.97 26.74 3.57
CA SER A 479 34.03 27.09 2.15
C SER A 479 34.82 26.01 1.41
N SER A 480 34.12 25.03 0.84
CA SER A 480 34.61 24.21 -0.28
C SER A 480 33.50 23.39 -0.93
N PRO A 481 33.68 22.99 -2.21
CA PRO A 481 32.61 22.90 -3.20
C PRO A 481 31.93 21.54 -3.27
N VAL A 482 30.73 21.54 -3.87
CA VAL A 482 29.94 20.35 -4.22
C VAL A 482 30.79 19.40 -5.08
N PRO A 483 30.99 18.12 -4.69
CA PRO A 483 31.68 17.16 -5.52
C PRO A 483 30.74 16.61 -6.61
N THR A 484 31.21 16.61 -7.85
CA THR A 484 30.59 15.90 -8.97
C THR A 484 30.75 14.38 -8.83
N PRO A 485 29.80 13.58 -9.34
CA PRO A 485 29.87 12.12 -9.23
C PRO A 485 30.99 11.53 -10.11
N PRO A 486 31.67 10.45 -9.66
CA PRO A 486 32.68 9.77 -10.47
C PRO A 486 32.04 8.93 -11.59
N SER A 487 32.71 8.93 -12.74
CA SER A 487 32.34 8.17 -13.93
C SER A 487 32.47 6.66 -13.69
N SER A 488 31.49 5.88 -14.15
CA SER A 488 31.49 4.41 -14.05
C SER A 488 32.63 3.76 -14.85
N PRO A 489 33.26 2.69 -14.35
CA PRO A 489 34.21 1.88 -15.12
C PRO A 489 33.49 0.99 -16.15
N PRO A 490 34.16 0.60 -17.25
CA PRO A 490 33.58 -0.26 -18.28
C PRO A 490 33.37 -1.71 -17.77
N PRO A 491 32.40 -2.46 -18.31
CA PRO A 491 32.15 -3.83 -17.91
C PRO A 491 33.30 -4.76 -18.31
N PRO A 492 33.65 -5.77 -17.49
CA PRO A 492 34.66 -6.76 -17.84
C PRO A 492 34.14 -7.73 -18.90
N SER A 493 35.02 -8.08 -19.83
CA SER A 493 34.84 -9.08 -20.88
C SER A 493 34.57 -10.48 -20.31
N GLU A 494 33.50 -11.12 -20.77
CA GLU A 494 33.22 -12.53 -20.49
C GLU A 494 34.36 -13.42 -20.99
N SER A 495 35.06 -14.06 -20.07
CA SER A 495 35.91 -15.21 -20.36
C SER A 495 35.23 -16.45 -19.81
N GLY A 496 34.84 -17.35 -20.71
CA GLY A 496 34.29 -18.65 -20.35
C GLY A 496 35.31 -19.49 -19.60
N SER A 497 34.88 -20.07 -18.48
CA SER A 497 35.61 -21.13 -17.81
C SER A 497 34.62 -22.20 -17.33
N SER A 498 34.57 -23.27 -18.11
CA SER A 498 34.05 -24.59 -17.74
C SER A 498 34.88 -25.26 -16.64
N SER A 499 34.27 -26.26 -15.99
CA SER A 499 34.80 -27.35 -15.13
C SER A 499 34.44 -27.19 -13.65
N SER A 500 34.11 -28.22 -12.88
CA SER A 500 33.80 -29.65 -13.13
C SER A 500 33.32 -30.24 -11.80
N GLU A 501 32.60 -31.35 -11.90
CA GLU A 501 31.97 -32.12 -10.82
C GLU A 501 32.91 -32.61 -9.70
N SER A 502 32.32 -32.81 -8.52
CA SER A 502 32.59 -33.86 -7.52
C SER A 502 31.43 -33.76 -6.51
N GLY A 503 30.54 -34.71 -6.24
CA GLY A 503 30.52 -36.15 -6.35
C GLY A 503 29.98 -36.69 -5.02
N SER A 504 28.75 -37.19 -4.96
CA SER A 504 28.30 -38.13 -3.92
C SER A 504 26.94 -38.73 -4.28
N SER A 505 26.99 -40.04 -4.54
CA SER A 505 25.95 -41.02 -4.82
C SER A 505 24.70 -40.96 -3.95
N TYR A 506 23.52 -41.19 -4.55
CA TYR A 506 22.68 -42.36 -4.25
C TYR A 506 21.85 -42.70 -5.50
N ALA A 507 21.89 -43.97 -5.90
CA ALA A 507 21.24 -44.53 -7.08
C ALA A 507 19.92 -45.19 -6.68
N GLU A 508 18.88 -45.05 -7.51
CA GLU A 508 17.95 -46.13 -7.86
C GLU A 508 17.21 -45.79 -9.16
N ASN A 509 17.02 -46.81 -9.99
CA ASN A 509 16.79 -46.76 -11.44
C ASN A 509 15.31 -46.62 -11.83
N GLU A 510 15.04 -45.89 -12.93
CA GLU A 510 13.94 -46.17 -13.86
C GLU A 510 14.49 -46.22 -15.31
N PRO A 511 13.92 -47.02 -16.22
CA PRO A 511 14.50 -47.26 -17.53
C PRO A 511 14.12 -46.22 -18.59
N GLU A 512 15.08 -46.00 -19.47
CA GLU A 512 15.14 -45.10 -20.62
C GLU A 512 14.05 -45.34 -21.69
N MET A 513 13.62 -44.25 -22.33
CA MET A 513 13.27 -44.23 -23.75
C MET A 513 13.85 -42.98 -24.41
N ALA A 514 14.56 -43.19 -25.50
CA ALA A 514 15.45 -42.28 -26.19
C ALA A 514 14.80 -41.52 -27.37
N GLY A 515 15.48 -40.44 -27.81
CA GLY A 515 15.33 -39.78 -29.12
C GLY A 515 15.24 -38.26 -29.00
N ASN A 516 16.35 -37.49 -28.98
CA ASN A 516 17.15 -37.01 -30.14
C ASN A 516 16.24 -36.32 -31.18
N THR A 517 16.28 -35.02 -31.47
CA THR A 517 17.34 -34.12 -32.03
C THR A 517 16.77 -32.69 -31.96
N GLY A 518 17.44 -31.59 -31.66
CA GLY A 518 18.75 -31.15 -32.13
C GLY A 518 18.63 -30.35 -33.44
N VAL A 519 18.24 -29.06 -33.38
CA VAL A 519 18.54 -28.03 -34.40
C VAL A 519 18.71 -26.69 -33.67
N ASN A 520 19.94 -26.19 -33.67
CA ASN A 520 20.30 -24.80 -33.42
C ASN A 520 20.15 -24.04 -34.73
N ASP A 521 19.64 -22.81 -34.68
CA ASP A 521 20.02 -21.74 -35.61
C ASP A 521 19.98 -20.43 -34.82
N ASP A 522 21.17 -19.91 -34.54
CA ASP A 522 21.42 -18.52 -34.14
C ASP A 522 21.45 -17.68 -35.42
N ASP A 523 20.77 -16.53 -35.42
CA ASP A 523 21.22 -15.24 -35.98
C ASP A 523 20.01 -14.34 -36.25
N GLU A 524 19.70 -13.42 -35.33
CA GLU A 524 19.08 -12.12 -35.65
C GLU A 524 19.14 -11.17 -34.43
N GLN A 525 20.12 -10.27 -34.42
CA GLN A 525 19.93 -8.89 -33.89
C GLN A 525 19.69 -7.98 -35.10
N PRO A 526 19.14 -6.74 -35.00
CA PRO A 526 18.90 -5.92 -33.80
C PRO A 526 17.52 -5.19 -33.77
N MET A 527 17.17 -4.55 -32.66
CA MET A 527 16.64 -3.17 -32.59
C MET A 527 15.99 -2.91 -31.22
N GLU A 528 16.70 -2.18 -30.38
CA GLU A 528 16.12 -1.47 -29.25
C GLU A 528 15.06 -0.49 -29.77
N LYS A 529 13.78 -0.83 -29.54
CA LYS A 529 12.69 0.14 -29.60
C LYS A 529 12.34 0.52 -28.17
N GLU A 530 12.68 1.76 -27.85
CA GLU A 530 12.13 2.52 -26.74
C GLU A 530 10.59 2.55 -26.88
N TYR A 531 9.90 1.65 -26.20
CA TYR A 531 8.45 1.67 -26.10
C TYR A 531 8.05 2.62 -24.97
N HIS A 532 7.94 3.91 -25.30
CA HIS A 532 7.13 4.84 -24.52
C HIS A 532 5.73 4.24 -24.38
N SER A 533 5.27 4.04 -23.14
CA SER A 533 3.89 3.66 -22.84
C SER A 533 2.96 4.76 -23.35
N ARG A 534 2.35 4.54 -24.51
CA ARG A 534 1.26 5.37 -25.04
C ARG A 534 -0.06 5.02 -24.35
N LEU A 535 -0.09 5.06 -23.02
CA LEU A 535 -1.33 5.37 -22.33
C LEU A 535 -1.57 6.85 -22.63
N LYS A 536 -2.60 7.14 -23.43
CA LYS A 536 -3.06 8.52 -23.56
C LYS A 536 -3.44 8.98 -22.16
N SER A 537 -2.87 10.12 -21.72
CA SER A 537 -3.28 10.79 -20.50
C SER A 537 -4.81 10.82 -20.43
N GLY A 538 -5.36 10.41 -19.30
CA GLY A 538 -6.79 10.56 -19.03
C GLY A 538 -7.21 12.02 -19.21
N PRO A 539 -8.51 12.27 -19.40
CA PRO A 539 -9.00 13.62 -19.64
C PRO A 539 -8.69 14.49 -18.42
N GLU A 540 -7.71 15.38 -18.60
CA GLU A 540 -7.40 16.60 -17.83
C GLU A 540 -6.86 16.35 -16.41
N PHE A 541 -5.77 17.05 -16.04
CA PHE A 541 -5.13 17.07 -14.69
C PHE A 541 -4.12 15.98 -14.29
N MET A 542 -3.32 15.38 -15.19
CA MET A 542 -2.13 14.61 -14.77
C MET A 542 -0.86 15.49 -14.79
N PRO A 543 -0.10 15.60 -13.68
CA PRO A 543 1.23 16.19 -13.71
C PRO A 543 2.17 15.32 -14.56
N SER A 544 3.00 15.96 -15.39
CA SER A 544 3.97 15.27 -16.22
C SER A 544 5.27 15.02 -15.44
N ILE A 545 5.90 13.87 -15.65
CA ILE A 545 7.18 13.52 -15.04
C ILE A 545 8.23 13.50 -16.15
N ASP A 546 9.36 14.16 -15.94
CA ASP A 546 10.47 14.16 -16.87
C ASP A 546 11.27 12.84 -16.83
N ASN A 547 12.21 12.70 -17.76
CA ASN A 547 13.05 11.51 -17.88
C ASN A 547 13.97 11.27 -16.66
N THR A 548 14.03 12.20 -15.71
CA THR A 548 14.77 12.10 -14.45
C THR A 548 13.89 11.76 -13.24
N GLY A 549 12.57 11.59 -13.46
CA GLY A 549 11.61 11.34 -12.40
C GLY A 549 11.13 12.60 -11.68
N ARG A 550 11.38 13.81 -12.21
CA ARG A 550 10.96 15.09 -11.62
C ARG A 550 9.66 15.58 -12.23
N LEU A 551 8.79 16.18 -11.41
CA LEU A 551 7.53 16.77 -11.86
C LEU A 551 7.76 18.02 -12.73
N ILE A 552 7.05 18.14 -13.85
CA ILE A 552 6.94 19.33 -14.71
C ILE A 552 5.47 19.76 -14.74
N ASP A 553 5.26 21.05 -14.43
CA ASP A 553 4.01 21.86 -14.42
C ASP A 553 2.70 21.21 -13.96
N TRP A 554 2.05 21.88 -13.00
CA TRP A 554 0.86 21.39 -12.29
C TRP A 554 -0.36 22.31 -12.43
N LEU A 555 -0.16 23.58 -12.79
CA LEU A 555 -1.25 24.55 -12.91
C LEU A 555 -1.57 24.78 -14.37
N ASP A 556 -2.86 24.72 -14.67
CA ASP A 556 -3.46 25.34 -15.84
C ASP A 556 -3.41 26.87 -15.66
N ASP A 557 -3.09 27.60 -16.73
CA ASP A 557 -3.11 29.07 -16.75
C ASP A 557 -4.52 29.60 -16.39
N GLU A 558 -5.59 28.85 -16.66
CA GLU A 558 -6.99 29.15 -16.26
C GLU A 558 -7.23 29.02 -14.74
N GLU A 559 -6.59 28.07 -14.04
CA GLU A 559 -6.70 27.93 -12.57
C GLU A 559 -5.83 29.00 -11.85
N LEU A 560 -4.75 29.45 -12.48
CA LEU A 560 -3.96 30.61 -12.05
C LEU A 560 -4.69 31.93 -12.24
N GLU A 561 -5.47 32.09 -13.33
CA GLU A 561 -6.32 33.26 -13.56
C GLU A 561 -7.50 33.32 -12.58
N MET A 562 -8.20 32.21 -12.31
CA MET A 562 -9.29 32.19 -11.31
C MET A 562 -8.79 32.51 -9.89
N LEU A 563 -7.60 32.03 -9.50
CA LEU A 563 -7.00 32.36 -8.20
C LEU A 563 -6.49 33.81 -8.11
N ALA A 564 -6.24 34.47 -9.25
CA ALA A 564 -5.89 35.88 -9.31
C ALA A 564 -7.14 36.78 -9.31
N GLU A 565 -8.23 36.36 -9.96
CA GLU A 565 -9.51 37.09 -9.99
C GLU A 565 -10.21 37.09 -8.62
N ASP A 566 -10.16 36.00 -7.87
CA ASP A 566 -10.69 35.93 -6.49
C ASP A 566 -9.96 36.83 -5.48
N THR A 567 -8.76 37.34 -5.82
CA THR A 567 -8.03 38.29 -4.97
C THR A 567 -8.36 39.76 -5.24
N ASP A 568 -9.03 40.07 -6.36
CA ASP A 568 -9.33 41.45 -6.75
C ASP A 568 -10.78 41.88 -6.38
N GLU A 569 -11.72 40.94 -6.22
CA GLU A 569 -13.13 41.26 -5.91
C GLU A 569 -13.40 41.70 -4.45
N ASP A 570 -12.49 41.49 -3.50
CA ASP A 570 -12.65 41.89 -2.09
C ASP A 570 -12.15 43.33 -1.79
N SER A 571 -11.80 44.13 -2.80
CA SER A 571 -11.19 45.46 -2.62
C SER A 571 -12.01 46.67 -3.06
N GLU A 572 -13.19 46.48 -3.67
CA GLU A 572 -14.04 47.58 -4.16
C GLU A 572 -15.45 47.57 -3.54
N ASP A 573 -15.57 47.70 -2.21
CA ASP A 573 -16.87 48.07 -1.58
C ASP A 573 -16.69 48.70 -0.18
N GLU A 574 -15.75 49.63 -0.01
CA GLU A 574 -15.78 50.58 1.11
C GLU A 574 -15.30 51.98 0.66
N GLN A 575 -16.07 52.62 -0.23
CA GLN A 575 -16.01 54.08 -0.44
C GLN A 575 -17.25 54.60 -1.18
N ASP A 576 -18.40 54.64 -0.50
CA ASP A 576 -19.36 55.76 -0.51
C ASP A 576 -20.65 55.37 0.24
N GLY A 577 -20.88 55.99 1.40
CA GLY A 577 -22.07 55.80 2.24
C GLY A 577 -21.96 56.40 3.63
#